data_AF-X1BQK4-F1
#
_entry.id   AF-X1BQK4-F1
#
_cell.length_a   1.000
_cell.length_b   1.000
_cell.length_c   1.000
_cell.angle_alpha   90.00
_cell.angle_beta   90.00
_cell.angle_gamma   90.00
#
_symmetry.space_group_name_H-M   'P 1'
#
loop_
_entity.id
_entity.type
_entity.pdbx_description
1 polymer ?
#
loop_
_entity_poly.entity_id
_entity_poly.type
_entity_poly.pdbx_seq_one_letter_code
_entity_poly.pdbx_strand_id
1 'polypeptide(L)'
;MELNISVDDGWYYQNFSADPYELQIGNYSLVMLGDDFLSIASTFSWFLNEINPSIPNLHTSEYVNSWSDGLVNTTFLCKLNHKTEKVYYPQDINMKVAINGEEYEIINGPIVGSGFIEIHNVSYFQDDYVLTIPIKNNISVSLIFNCNYSVNITNSFSSTGSIKIEENLDNVWTMLPVFSRISNNYYVKFEYPKSWFYLTVYRKLGVGWENITSLLEIDKDKNTIIIPNNTILDGAEWKIEANSPNINFNME
;
A
#
# COMPACT_ATOMS: atom_id res chain seq x y z
N MET A 1 -38.83 11.76 -9.32
CA MET A 1 -39.36 12.84 -10.16
C MET A 1 -38.61 12.79 -11.48
N GLU A 2 -39.32 12.74 -12.60
CA GLU A 2 -38.72 12.66 -13.94
C GLU A 2 -38.17 14.02 -14.35
N LEU A 3 -37.00 14.02 -15.01
CA LEU A 3 -36.46 15.22 -15.63
C LEU A 3 -37.36 15.59 -16.82
N ASN A 4 -37.67 16.87 -16.96
CA ASN A 4 -38.40 17.43 -18.10
C ASN A 4 -37.49 17.44 -19.32
N ILE A 5 -37.26 16.25 -19.88
CA ILE A 5 -36.44 16.00 -21.07
C ILE A 5 -37.40 15.82 -22.25
N SER A 6 -37.15 16.56 -23.33
CA SER A 6 -37.89 16.47 -24.58
C SER A 6 -36.93 16.27 -25.74
N VAL A 7 -37.40 15.59 -26.78
CA VAL A 7 -36.70 15.43 -28.07
C VAL A 7 -37.13 16.48 -29.10
N ASP A 8 -38.15 17.27 -28.78
CA ASP A 8 -38.63 18.35 -29.63
C ASP A 8 -37.85 19.64 -29.36
N ASP A 9 -37.64 20.45 -30.42
CA ASP A 9 -36.99 21.75 -30.30
C ASP A 9 -37.87 22.72 -29.49
N GLY A 10 -37.38 23.16 -28.33
CA GLY A 10 -38.13 24.05 -27.45
C GLY A 10 -37.41 24.40 -26.16
N TRP A 11 -37.95 25.38 -25.44
CA TRP A 11 -37.49 25.72 -24.09
C TRP A 11 -38.22 24.84 -23.07
N TYR A 12 -37.46 24.15 -22.23
CA TYR A 12 -38.00 23.27 -21.19
C TYR A 12 -37.54 23.74 -19.82
N TYR A 13 -38.51 24.00 -18.95
CA TYR A 13 -38.26 24.44 -17.58
C TYR A 13 -38.16 23.24 -16.65
N GLN A 14 -37.12 23.17 -15.82
CA GLN A 14 -36.96 22.17 -14.78
C GLN A 14 -36.98 22.85 -13.41
N ASN A 15 -37.98 22.49 -12.59
CA ASN A 15 -38.01 22.93 -11.20
C ASN A 15 -37.38 21.84 -10.32
N PHE A 16 -36.32 22.19 -9.60
CA PHE A 16 -35.74 21.34 -8.56
C PHE A 16 -36.37 21.73 -7.23
N SER A 17 -37.51 21.12 -6.92
CA SER A 17 -38.32 21.48 -5.75
C SER A 17 -37.77 20.93 -4.41
N ALA A 18 -36.61 20.28 -4.41
CA ALA A 18 -35.97 19.77 -3.20
C ALA A 18 -34.43 19.77 -3.30
N ASP A 19 -33.77 19.99 -2.15
CA ASP A 19 -32.34 19.82 -1.83
C ASP A 19 -31.73 18.53 -2.43
N PRO A 20 -30.39 18.47 -2.62
CA PRO A 20 -29.75 18.18 -3.90
C PRO A 20 -30.19 16.87 -4.57
N TYR A 21 -30.50 16.97 -5.87
CA TYR A 21 -30.90 15.86 -6.73
C TYR A 21 -29.68 15.17 -7.36
N GLU A 22 -29.51 13.88 -7.12
CA GLU A 22 -28.46 13.07 -7.76
C GLU A 22 -28.81 12.83 -9.23
N LEU A 23 -28.07 13.48 -10.14
CA LEU A 23 -28.11 13.19 -11.57
C LEU A 23 -27.38 11.87 -11.86
N GLN A 24 -27.88 11.12 -12.85
CA GLN A 24 -27.17 9.97 -13.38
C GLN A 24 -25.87 10.40 -14.08
N ILE A 25 -25.05 9.43 -14.51
CA ILE A 25 -23.84 9.74 -15.26
C ILE A 25 -24.25 10.17 -16.68
N GLY A 26 -23.86 11.39 -17.10
CA GLY A 26 -24.23 11.94 -18.40
C GLY A 26 -23.61 13.31 -18.68
N ASN A 27 -23.77 13.77 -19.93
CA ASN A 27 -23.44 15.14 -20.31
C ASN A 27 -24.68 16.01 -20.08
N TYR A 28 -24.58 16.95 -19.16
CA TYR A 28 -25.66 17.86 -18.81
C TYR A 28 -25.29 19.27 -19.23
N SER A 29 -26.24 19.96 -19.86
CA SER A 29 -26.15 21.39 -20.12
C SER A 29 -27.01 22.12 -19.09
N LEU A 30 -26.44 23.12 -18.41
CA LEU A 30 -27.24 24.02 -17.60
C LEU A 30 -27.73 25.16 -18.50
N VAL A 31 -29.05 25.27 -18.63
CA VAL A 31 -29.71 26.41 -19.27
C VAL A 31 -30.16 27.34 -18.14
N MET A 32 -29.55 28.52 -18.03
CA MET A 32 -29.99 29.54 -17.07
C MET A 32 -30.85 30.59 -17.77
N LEU A 33 -32.03 30.85 -17.21
CA LEU A 33 -32.86 32.01 -17.57
C LEU A 33 -32.35 33.21 -16.78
N GLY A 34 -31.94 34.27 -17.47
CA GLY A 34 -31.69 35.58 -16.87
C GLY A 34 -33.02 36.30 -16.67
N ASP A 35 -33.71 35.97 -15.59
CA ASP A 35 -34.90 36.66 -15.09
C ASP A 35 -34.54 37.32 -13.74
N ASP A 36 -35.03 38.54 -13.54
CA ASP A 36 -34.71 39.53 -12.51
C ASP A 36 -35.04 39.11 -11.06
N PHE A 37 -34.73 37.90 -10.60
CA PHE A 37 -34.78 37.58 -9.16
C PHE A 37 -33.76 36.50 -8.76
N LEU A 38 -32.46 36.77 -8.95
CA LEU A 38 -31.40 36.04 -8.23
C LEU A 38 -31.01 36.81 -6.97
N SER A 39 -31.88 36.77 -5.95
CA SER A 39 -31.54 37.30 -4.63
C SER A 39 -30.50 36.43 -3.95
N ILE A 40 -29.25 36.92 -3.97
CA ILE A 40 -28.24 36.86 -2.91
C ILE A 40 -28.21 35.54 -2.11
N ALA A 41 -27.58 34.50 -2.67
CA ALA A 41 -26.70 33.54 -1.97
C ALA A 41 -26.61 32.21 -2.73
N SER A 42 -25.89 32.17 -3.85
CA SER A 42 -25.38 30.91 -4.40
C SER A 42 -24.13 31.20 -5.22
N THR A 43 -22.96 30.93 -4.65
CA THR A 43 -21.68 31.05 -5.34
C THR A 43 -21.49 29.79 -6.18
N PHE A 44 -21.51 29.93 -7.51
CA PHE A 44 -21.22 28.82 -8.42
C PHE A 44 -19.80 29.00 -8.99
N SER A 45 -18.94 28.00 -8.80
CA SER A 45 -17.61 27.96 -9.41
C SER A 45 -17.65 27.10 -10.67
N TRP A 46 -17.14 27.65 -11.77
CA TRP A 46 -17.10 27.02 -13.08
C TRP A 46 -15.65 26.97 -13.56
N PHE A 47 -15.24 25.89 -14.23
CA PHE A 47 -13.89 25.75 -14.78
C PHE A 47 -13.94 25.42 -16.27
N LEU A 48 -13.02 26.03 -17.03
CA LEU A 48 -12.77 25.75 -18.43
C LEU A 48 -11.95 24.44 -18.56
N ASN A 49 -12.24 23.62 -19.57
CA ASN A 49 -11.52 22.36 -19.81
C ASN A 49 -10.11 22.65 -20.38
N GLU A 50 -9.08 21.89 -19.95
CA GLU A 50 -7.67 22.22 -20.23
C GLU A 50 -7.10 21.66 -21.55
N ILE A 51 -7.88 20.94 -22.37
CA ILE A 51 -7.33 20.31 -23.58
C ILE A 51 -7.98 20.91 -24.83
N ASN A 52 -7.35 21.99 -25.29
CA ASN A 52 -7.45 22.57 -26.64
C ASN A 52 -8.87 22.87 -27.14
N PRO A 53 -9.52 23.95 -26.67
CA PRO A 53 -10.79 24.36 -27.25
C PRO A 53 -10.59 24.72 -28.73
N SER A 54 -11.40 24.13 -29.60
CA SER A 54 -11.48 24.46 -31.02
C SER A 54 -11.85 25.92 -31.29
N ILE A 55 -12.26 26.66 -30.25
CA ILE A 55 -12.58 28.09 -30.28
C ILE A 55 -11.92 28.75 -29.06
N PRO A 56 -10.65 29.17 -29.16
CA PRO A 56 -9.86 29.71 -28.03
C PRO A 56 -10.35 31.08 -27.52
N ASN A 57 -11.31 31.71 -28.20
CA ASN A 57 -11.83 33.04 -27.88
C ASN A 57 -13.21 33.00 -27.20
N LEU A 58 -13.62 31.85 -26.64
CA LEU A 58 -14.90 31.73 -25.95
C LEU A 58 -14.79 32.36 -24.55
N HIS A 59 -14.96 33.69 -24.49
CA HIS A 59 -14.85 34.46 -23.26
C HIS A 59 -16.18 34.48 -22.47
N THR A 60 -16.06 34.47 -21.14
CA THR A 60 -17.13 34.67 -20.17
C THR A 60 -17.82 36.02 -20.36
N SER A 61 -19.10 36.12 -19.99
CA SER A 61 -19.81 37.40 -19.89
C SER A 61 -19.91 37.82 -18.42
N GLU A 62 -19.61 39.09 -18.14
CA GLU A 62 -19.77 39.75 -16.83
C GLU A 62 -20.65 40.99 -17.04
N TYR A 63 -21.59 41.22 -16.13
CA TYR A 63 -22.43 42.42 -16.17
C TYR A 63 -21.97 43.41 -15.11
N VAL A 64 -21.21 44.43 -15.53
CA VAL A 64 -20.82 45.56 -14.65
C VAL A 64 -21.64 46.82 -14.96
N ASN A 65 -22.09 47.03 -16.22
CA ASN A 65 -23.00 48.13 -16.63
C ASN A 65 -23.65 47.95 -18.02
N SER A 66 -23.17 47.01 -18.85
CA SER A 66 -23.82 46.52 -20.08
C SER A 66 -23.32 45.10 -20.36
N TRP A 67 -24.12 44.26 -21.02
CA TRP A 67 -23.66 42.96 -21.51
C TRP A 67 -22.61 43.15 -22.61
N SER A 68 -21.50 42.43 -22.56
CA SER A 68 -20.57 42.29 -23.70
C SER A 68 -21.17 41.36 -24.78
N ASP A 69 -20.61 41.39 -25.99
CA ASP A 69 -21.06 40.71 -27.24
C ASP A 69 -21.11 39.16 -27.15
N GLY A 70 -21.90 38.62 -26.24
CA GLY A 70 -22.26 37.21 -26.23
C GLY A 70 -23.03 36.84 -27.50
N LEU A 71 -22.83 35.63 -27.99
CA LEU A 71 -23.61 35.10 -29.11
C LEU A 71 -24.98 34.60 -28.61
N VAL A 72 -26.05 35.11 -29.21
CA VAL A 72 -27.41 34.63 -28.99
C VAL A 72 -27.55 33.24 -29.63
N ASN A 73 -28.24 32.30 -28.98
CA ASN A 73 -28.43 30.89 -29.40
C ASN A 73 -27.21 29.95 -29.35
N THR A 74 -26.12 30.31 -28.66
CA THR A 74 -25.04 29.34 -28.38
C THR A 74 -25.32 28.53 -27.11
N THR A 75 -25.33 27.20 -27.26
CA THR A 75 -25.40 26.26 -26.14
C THR A 75 -24.00 26.03 -25.58
N PHE A 76 -23.82 26.25 -24.27
CA PHE A 76 -22.57 25.97 -23.59
C PHE A 76 -22.53 24.49 -23.18
N LEU A 77 -21.52 23.77 -23.67
CA LEU A 77 -21.21 22.42 -23.21
C LEU A 77 -20.20 22.53 -22.07
N CYS A 78 -20.69 22.61 -20.83
CA CYS A 78 -19.83 22.61 -19.66
C CYS A 78 -19.83 21.20 -19.05
N LYS A 79 -18.64 20.58 -18.98
CA LYS A 79 -18.48 19.37 -18.17
C LYS A 79 -18.63 19.76 -16.70
N LEU A 80 -19.71 19.32 -16.08
CA LEU A 80 -19.92 19.52 -14.65
C LEU A 80 -19.15 18.43 -13.89
N ASN A 81 -17.92 18.76 -13.45
CA ASN A 81 -17.17 17.89 -12.55
C ASN A 81 -17.71 18.09 -11.13
N HIS A 82 -18.59 17.20 -10.69
CA HIS A 82 -19.06 17.20 -9.31
C HIS A 82 -17.93 16.73 -8.40
N LYS A 83 -17.33 17.66 -7.63
CA LYS A 83 -16.47 17.31 -6.50
C LYS A 83 -17.35 16.87 -5.35
N THR A 84 -17.62 15.58 -5.27
CA THR A 84 -18.30 15.02 -4.09
C THR A 84 -17.27 14.80 -2.99
N GLU A 85 -17.50 15.37 -1.81
CA GLU A 85 -16.87 14.89 -0.56
C GLU A 85 -17.57 13.60 -0.11
N LYS A 86 -17.73 12.65 -1.04
CA LYS A 86 -18.42 11.39 -0.79
C LYS A 86 -17.43 10.42 -0.19
N VAL A 87 -17.82 9.89 0.96
CA VAL A 87 -17.12 8.79 1.61
C VAL A 87 -17.72 7.49 1.05
N TYR A 88 -16.86 6.62 0.52
CA TYR A 88 -17.28 5.36 -0.09
C TYR A 88 -16.95 4.20 0.84
N TYR A 89 -17.78 3.16 0.83
CA TYR A 89 -17.29 1.87 1.27
C TYR A 89 -16.27 1.32 0.24
N PRO A 90 -15.17 0.69 0.69
CA PRO A 90 -14.17 0.11 -0.21
C PRO A 90 -14.75 -0.81 -1.29
N GLN A 91 -15.72 -1.67 -0.95
CA GLN A 91 -16.31 -2.62 -1.89
C GLN A 91 -17.21 -1.93 -2.94
N ASP A 92 -17.86 -0.81 -2.60
CA ASP A 92 -18.72 -0.06 -3.53
C ASP A 92 -17.92 0.49 -4.73
N ILE A 93 -16.62 0.68 -4.53
CA ILE A 93 -15.68 1.23 -5.52
C ILE A 93 -14.65 0.18 -5.96
N ASN A 94 -14.94 -1.10 -5.70
CA ASN A 94 -14.11 -2.25 -6.02
C ASN A 94 -12.63 -2.01 -5.63
N MET A 95 -12.42 -1.53 -4.40
CA MET A 95 -11.09 -1.21 -3.92
C MET A 95 -10.30 -2.49 -3.65
N LYS A 96 -9.11 -2.58 -4.25
CA LYS A 96 -8.23 -3.74 -4.15
C LYS A 96 -6.80 -3.33 -3.83
N VAL A 97 -6.09 -4.21 -3.15
CA VAL A 97 -4.64 -4.16 -2.95
C VAL A 97 -3.98 -5.14 -3.92
N ALA A 98 -2.92 -4.72 -4.60
CA ALA A 98 -2.13 -5.59 -5.45
C ALA A 98 -0.82 -5.99 -4.75
N ILE A 99 -0.56 -7.29 -4.62
CA ILE A 99 0.69 -7.81 -4.04
C ILE A 99 1.19 -8.95 -4.91
N ASN A 100 2.45 -8.86 -5.36
CA ASN A 100 3.08 -9.85 -6.24
C ASN A 100 2.24 -10.19 -7.50
N GLY A 101 1.56 -9.19 -8.07
CA GLY A 101 0.69 -9.36 -9.24
C GLY A 101 -0.71 -9.94 -8.95
N GLU A 102 -0.97 -10.42 -7.74
CA GLU A 102 -2.31 -10.83 -7.31
C GLU A 102 -3.09 -9.64 -6.73
N GLU A 103 -4.41 -9.64 -6.93
CA GLU A 103 -5.30 -8.60 -6.42
C GLU A 103 -6.19 -9.16 -5.30
N TYR A 104 -6.23 -8.45 -4.18
CA TYR A 104 -7.00 -8.81 -3.01
C TYR A 104 -8.00 -7.70 -2.69
N GLU A 105 -9.25 -8.07 -2.46
CA GLU A 105 -10.32 -7.11 -2.16
C GLU A 105 -10.18 -6.53 -0.75
N ILE A 106 -10.39 -5.22 -0.63
CA ILE A 106 -10.53 -4.56 0.67
C ILE A 106 -11.98 -4.69 1.09
N ILE A 107 -12.22 -5.32 2.24
CA ILE A 107 -13.56 -5.56 2.77
C ILE A 107 -14.03 -4.31 3.51
N ASN A 108 -15.34 -4.06 3.47
CA ASN A 108 -15.96 -2.96 4.20
C ASN A 108 -15.74 -3.11 5.71
N GLY A 109 -15.35 -2.01 6.36
CA GLY A 109 -15.30 -1.91 7.79
C GLY A 109 -16.67 -1.54 8.39
N PRO A 110 -16.73 -1.34 9.72
CA PRO A 110 -17.98 -1.07 10.44
C PRO A 110 -18.60 0.29 10.12
N ILE A 111 -17.82 1.23 9.57
CA ILE A 111 -18.27 2.58 9.19
C ILE A 111 -17.96 2.87 7.72
N VAL A 112 -18.78 3.70 7.09
CA VAL A 112 -18.55 4.20 5.72
C VAL A 112 -17.16 4.83 5.64
N GLY A 113 -16.38 4.50 4.60
CA GLY A 113 -15.00 4.99 4.44
C GLY A 113 -13.93 4.13 5.11
N SER A 114 -14.33 3.15 5.91
CA SER A 114 -13.38 2.22 6.54
C SER A 114 -13.35 0.89 5.81
N GLY A 115 -12.18 0.26 5.82
CA GLY A 115 -11.97 -1.08 5.30
C GLY A 115 -10.81 -1.77 5.98
N PHE A 116 -10.73 -3.08 5.79
CA PHE A 116 -9.59 -3.87 6.23
C PHE A 116 -9.33 -5.00 5.26
N ILE A 117 -8.11 -5.51 5.34
CA ILE A 117 -7.66 -6.64 4.56
C ILE A 117 -6.62 -7.38 5.40
N GLU A 118 -6.72 -8.70 5.42
CA GLU A 118 -5.75 -9.58 6.05
C GLU A 118 -5.30 -10.60 5.00
N ILE A 119 -3.99 -10.69 4.78
CA ILE A 119 -3.42 -11.55 3.75
C ILE A 119 -2.32 -12.38 4.40
N HIS A 120 -2.42 -13.70 4.27
CA HIS A 120 -1.48 -14.63 4.87
C HIS A 120 -0.63 -15.30 3.80
N ASN A 121 0.62 -15.62 4.16
CA ASN A 121 1.53 -16.43 3.35
C ASN A 121 1.73 -15.91 1.92
N VAL A 122 1.72 -14.60 1.73
CA VAL A 122 2.01 -14.00 0.43
C VAL A 122 3.49 -14.16 0.18
N SER A 123 3.82 -14.82 -0.93
CA SER A 123 5.20 -14.85 -1.40
C SER A 123 5.52 -13.47 -1.95
N TYR A 124 6.18 -12.64 -1.14
CA TYR A 124 6.60 -11.29 -1.54
C TYR A 124 8.06 -11.33 -1.98
N PHE A 125 8.27 -11.23 -3.28
CA PHE A 125 9.59 -11.15 -3.88
C PHE A 125 9.76 -9.78 -4.52
N GLN A 126 10.36 -8.85 -3.80
CA GLN A 126 10.96 -7.69 -4.41
C GLN A 126 12.40 -7.59 -3.91
N ASP A 127 13.32 -7.43 -4.85
CA ASP A 127 14.72 -7.05 -4.58
C ASP A 127 14.84 -5.56 -4.18
N ASP A 128 13.72 -4.92 -3.81
CA ASP A 128 13.66 -3.51 -3.41
C ASP A 128 13.64 -3.36 -1.89
N TYR A 129 14.34 -2.33 -1.41
CA TYR A 129 14.35 -1.95 0.00
C TYR A 129 13.07 -1.25 0.47
N VAL A 130 12.13 -0.97 -0.45
CA VAL A 130 10.89 -0.23 -0.19
C VAL A 130 9.69 -1.10 -0.53
N LEU A 131 8.90 -1.44 0.49
CA LEU A 131 7.63 -2.13 0.31
C LEU A 131 6.63 -1.19 -0.37
N THR A 132 6.28 -1.49 -1.62
CA THR A 132 5.26 -0.73 -2.38
C THR A 132 4.02 -1.59 -2.54
N ILE A 133 2.89 -1.13 -1.99
CA ILE A 133 1.60 -1.82 -2.08
C ILE A 133 0.63 -0.93 -2.90
N PRO A 134 0.45 -1.20 -4.21
CA PRO A 134 -0.51 -0.47 -5.02
C PRO A 134 -1.95 -0.72 -4.55
N ILE A 135 -2.73 0.36 -4.46
CA ILE A 135 -4.18 0.31 -4.24
C ILE A 135 -4.88 0.73 -5.52
N LYS A 136 -5.83 -0.08 -5.97
CA LYS A 136 -6.64 0.15 -7.17
C LYS A 136 -8.10 0.30 -6.77
N ASN A 137 -8.85 1.05 -7.57
CA ASN A 137 -10.30 1.16 -7.47
C ASN A 137 -10.86 1.39 -8.88
N ASN A 138 -12.17 1.25 -9.08
CA ASN A 138 -12.81 1.36 -10.40
C ASN A 138 -13.44 2.74 -10.66
N ILE A 139 -13.14 3.74 -9.84
CA ILE A 139 -13.70 5.10 -9.98
C ILE A 139 -12.63 6.10 -10.43
N SER A 140 -13.03 7.05 -11.28
CA SER A 140 -12.11 8.05 -11.85
C SER A 140 -11.92 9.27 -10.94
N VAL A 141 -11.73 9.05 -9.63
CA VAL A 141 -11.54 10.14 -8.65
C VAL A 141 -10.31 9.89 -7.78
N SER A 142 -9.64 10.98 -7.39
CA SER A 142 -8.56 10.94 -6.41
C SER A 142 -9.13 10.69 -5.02
N LEU A 143 -8.71 9.60 -4.39
CA LEU A 143 -9.11 9.26 -3.02
C LEU A 143 -8.04 9.73 -2.03
N ILE A 144 -8.49 10.29 -0.91
CA ILE A 144 -7.64 10.55 0.26
C ILE A 144 -8.03 9.50 1.30
N PHE A 145 -7.07 8.70 1.74
CA PHE A 145 -7.29 7.73 2.81
C PHE A 145 -6.05 7.63 3.70
N ASN A 146 -6.29 7.26 4.95
CA ASN A 146 -5.24 6.93 5.89
C ASN A 146 -5.08 5.41 5.94
N CYS A 147 -3.85 4.93 6.01
CA CYS A 147 -3.54 3.51 6.06
C CYS A 147 -2.74 3.18 7.31
N ASN A 148 -3.22 2.22 8.09
CA ASN A 148 -2.45 1.56 9.14
C ASN A 148 -2.17 0.13 8.68
N TYR A 149 -0.92 -0.28 8.71
CA TYR A 149 -0.52 -1.62 8.27
C TYR A 149 0.41 -2.28 9.28
N SER A 150 0.36 -3.60 9.31
CA SER A 150 1.34 -4.44 10.00
C SER A 150 1.80 -5.51 9.02
N VAL A 151 3.10 -5.67 8.88
CA VAL A 151 3.70 -6.61 7.91
C VAL A 151 4.72 -7.44 8.66
N ASN A 152 4.61 -8.76 8.50
CA ASN A 152 5.58 -9.72 9.00
C ASN A 152 6.26 -10.39 7.80
N ILE A 153 7.54 -10.12 7.61
CA ILE A 153 8.33 -10.66 6.49
C ILE A 153 9.28 -11.71 7.05
N THR A 154 9.20 -12.91 6.51
CA THR A 154 10.14 -14.00 6.82
C THR A 154 11.00 -14.27 5.61
N ASN A 155 12.31 -14.27 5.78
CA ASN A 155 13.26 -14.67 4.75
C ASN A 155 14.13 -15.81 5.29
N SER A 156 14.34 -16.83 4.46
CA SER A 156 15.22 -17.96 4.76
C SER A 156 16.52 -17.81 3.98
N PHE A 157 17.65 -17.92 4.66
CA PHE A 157 18.96 -17.95 4.01
C PHE A 157 19.72 -19.21 4.43
N SER A 158 20.49 -19.77 3.49
CA SER A 158 21.41 -20.87 3.79
C SER A 158 22.75 -20.32 4.26
N SER A 159 23.40 -21.05 5.17
CA SER A 159 24.75 -20.74 5.64
C SER A 159 25.69 -21.90 5.28
N THR A 160 26.94 -21.57 4.93
CA THR A 160 27.97 -22.58 4.75
C THR A 160 28.48 -23.05 6.11
N GLY A 161 28.79 -24.33 6.18
CA GLY A 161 29.31 -24.97 7.38
C GLY A 161 30.42 -25.95 7.08
N SER A 162 31.22 -26.23 8.09
CA SER A 162 32.24 -27.29 8.07
C SER A 162 32.09 -28.14 9.32
N ILE A 163 32.48 -29.41 9.20
CA ILE A 163 32.50 -30.36 10.30
C ILE A 163 33.92 -30.90 10.43
N LYS A 164 34.45 -30.89 11.65
CA LYS A 164 35.68 -31.58 12.01
C LYS A 164 35.29 -32.89 12.70
N ILE A 165 35.72 -34.01 12.11
CA ILE A 165 35.49 -35.35 12.64
C ILE A 165 36.83 -35.89 13.08
N GLU A 166 36.92 -36.35 14.33
CA GLU A 166 38.10 -36.99 14.89
C GLU A 166 37.71 -38.30 15.56
N GLU A 167 38.60 -39.29 15.48
CA GLU A 167 38.33 -40.62 16.04
C GLU A 167 38.11 -40.54 17.56
N ASN A 168 37.03 -41.16 18.04
CA ASN A 168 36.65 -41.19 19.46
C ASN A 168 36.38 -39.81 20.10
N LEU A 169 36.22 -38.76 19.30
CA LEU A 169 35.87 -37.41 19.76
C LEU A 169 34.56 -36.94 19.13
N ASP A 170 33.88 -36.02 19.81
CA ASP A 170 32.68 -35.38 19.27
C ASP A 170 32.99 -34.63 17.99
N ASN A 171 32.03 -34.63 17.07
CA ASN A 171 32.13 -33.84 15.85
C ASN A 171 31.99 -32.36 16.20
N VAL A 172 32.87 -31.52 15.66
CA VAL A 172 32.82 -30.07 15.86
C VAL A 172 32.28 -29.41 14.59
N TRP A 173 31.12 -28.79 14.71
CA TRP A 173 30.48 -28.02 13.66
C TRP A 173 30.90 -26.55 13.74
N THR A 174 31.14 -25.94 12.60
CA THR A 174 31.37 -24.50 12.47
C THR A 174 30.58 -23.97 11.29
N MET A 175 29.65 -23.04 11.54
CA MET A 175 28.81 -22.37 10.55
C MET A 175 29.20 -20.90 10.44
N LEU A 176 29.15 -20.33 9.24
CA LEU A 176 29.49 -18.93 8.96
C LEU A 176 28.31 -18.20 8.29
N PRO A 177 27.22 -17.91 9.03
CA PRO A 177 26.05 -17.25 8.46
C PRO A 177 26.37 -15.82 8.01
N VAL A 178 25.77 -15.40 6.91
CA VAL A 178 25.92 -14.05 6.35
C VAL A 178 24.57 -13.36 6.38
N PHE A 179 24.43 -12.38 7.27
CA PHE A 179 23.27 -11.50 7.35
C PHE A 179 23.70 -10.13 7.90
N SER A 180 22.96 -9.09 7.54
CA SER A 180 23.16 -7.71 7.99
C SER A 180 21.89 -7.14 8.60
N ARG A 181 22.00 -5.95 9.19
CA ARG A 181 20.82 -5.27 9.73
C ARG A 181 19.94 -4.76 8.60
N ILE A 182 18.72 -5.29 8.54
CA ILE A 182 17.73 -4.90 7.52
C ILE A 182 16.82 -3.80 8.06
N SER A 183 16.45 -3.84 9.35
CA SER A 183 15.56 -2.83 9.95
C SER A 183 15.72 -2.68 11.47
N ASN A 184 14.96 -1.74 12.05
CA ASN A 184 14.91 -1.56 13.50
C ASN A 184 14.02 -2.57 14.24
N ASN A 185 13.31 -3.45 13.54
CA ASN A 185 12.37 -4.38 14.16
C ASN A 185 12.37 -5.75 13.46
N TYR A 186 13.45 -6.53 13.65
CA TYR A 186 13.53 -7.91 13.19
C TYR A 186 14.46 -8.73 14.10
N TYR A 187 14.44 -10.04 13.97
CA TYR A 187 15.38 -10.94 14.63
C TYR A 187 15.86 -11.97 13.61
N VAL A 188 17.00 -12.59 13.88
CA VAL A 188 17.46 -13.75 13.10
C VAL A 188 17.20 -15.01 13.91
N LYS A 189 16.49 -15.95 13.31
CA LYS A 189 16.24 -17.27 13.87
C LYS A 189 17.16 -18.28 13.20
N PHE A 190 17.88 -19.04 13.99
CA PHE A 190 18.66 -20.18 13.52
C PHE A 190 18.13 -21.45 14.15
N GLU A 191 17.65 -22.38 13.33
CA GLU A 191 17.20 -23.70 13.76
C GLU A 191 18.37 -24.68 13.64
N TYR A 192 18.60 -25.49 14.67
CA TYR A 192 19.72 -26.43 14.71
C TYR A 192 19.27 -27.86 15.00
N PRO A 193 20.06 -28.89 14.61
CA PRO A 193 19.73 -30.28 14.90
C PRO A 193 19.66 -30.59 16.39
N LYS A 194 18.73 -31.46 16.79
CA LYS A 194 18.59 -31.93 18.19
C LYS A 194 19.85 -32.57 18.78
N SER A 195 20.72 -33.11 17.94
CA SER A 195 21.98 -33.73 18.36
C SER A 195 23.05 -32.71 18.75
N TRP A 196 22.85 -31.42 18.48
CA TRP A 196 23.86 -30.41 18.79
C TRP A 196 23.87 -30.03 20.28
N PHE A 197 25.07 -29.87 20.83
CA PHE A 197 25.32 -29.40 22.20
C PHE A 197 26.56 -28.49 22.24
N TYR A 198 26.81 -27.84 23.39
CA TYR A 198 27.86 -26.82 23.55
C TYR A 198 27.85 -25.71 22.47
N LEU A 199 26.64 -25.30 22.09
CA LEU A 199 26.40 -24.18 21.19
C LEU A 199 27.07 -22.89 21.66
N THR A 200 27.90 -22.33 20.79
CA THR A 200 28.56 -21.05 21.01
C THR A 200 28.42 -20.17 19.78
N VAL A 201 27.96 -18.93 19.97
CA VAL A 201 27.81 -17.95 18.90
C VAL A 201 28.82 -16.83 19.09
N TYR A 202 29.52 -16.52 18.00
CA TYR A 202 30.51 -15.47 17.93
C TYR A 202 30.09 -14.42 16.91
N ARG A 203 30.49 -13.19 17.20
CA ARG A 203 30.37 -12.03 16.32
C ARG A 203 31.72 -11.35 16.21
N LYS A 204 32.07 -10.84 15.04
CA LYS A 204 33.31 -10.11 14.81
C LYS A 204 33.02 -8.79 14.11
N LEU A 205 33.48 -7.70 14.73
CA LEU A 205 33.46 -6.35 14.18
C LEU A 205 34.88 -5.78 14.33
N GLY A 206 35.72 -5.96 13.31
CA GLY A 206 37.14 -5.59 13.35
C GLY A 206 38.07 -6.77 13.58
N VAL A 207 38.91 -6.73 14.62
CA VAL A 207 40.15 -7.54 14.66
C VAL A 207 39.95 -8.97 15.23
N GLY A 208 38.86 -9.25 15.96
CA GLY A 208 38.70 -10.55 16.63
C GLY A 208 37.25 -11.02 16.82
N TRP A 209 37.10 -12.33 17.06
CA TRP A 209 35.83 -12.97 17.40
C TRP A 209 35.48 -12.74 18.87
N GLU A 210 34.30 -12.18 19.12
CA GLU A 210 33.70 -12.01 20.44
C GLU A 210 32.64 -13.10 20.65
N ASN A 211 32.68 -13.80 21.78
CA ASN A 211 31.61 -14.73 22.16
C ASN A 211 30.42 -13.93 22.71
N ILE A 212 29.29 -14.02 22.02
CA ILE A 212 28.06 -13.29 22.34
C ILE A 212 26.92 -14.21 22.76
N THR A 213 27.20 -15.50 23.02
CA THR A 213 26.17 -16.52 23.31
C THR A 213 25.23 -16.11 24.44
N SER A 214 25.75 -15.43 25.46
CA SER A 214 24.96 -14.94 26.61
C SER A 214 24.01 -13.77 26.29
N LEU A 215 24.17 -13.13 25.12
CA LEU A 215 23.32 -12.04 24.64
C LEU A 215 22.16 -12.54 23.76
N LEU A 216 22.10 -13.85 23.52
CA LEU A 216 21.13 -14.48 22.63
C LEU A 216 20.07 -15.23 23.42
N GLU A 217 18.90 -15.40 22.82
CA GLU A 217 17.86 -16.26 23.35
C GLU A 217 18.02 -17.66 22.74
N ILE A 218 18.34 -18.66 23.58
CA ILE A 218 18.51 -20.05 23.15
C ILE A 218 17.39 -20.89 23.74
N ASP A 219 16.48 -21.35 22.89
CA ASP A 219 15.43 -22.31 23.24
C ASP A 219 15.93 -23.72 22.89
N LYS A 220 16.30 -24.49 23.92
CA LYS A 220 16.82 -25.85 23.76
C LYS A 220 15.73 -26.87 23.43
N ASP A 221 14.48 -26.60 23.82
CA ASP A 221 13.36 -27.52 23.58
C ASP A 221 12.91 -27.46 22.12
N LYS A 222 12.99 -26.28 21.51
CA LYS A 222 12.69 -26.06 20.08
C LYS A 222 13.91 -26.14 19.17
N ASN A 223 15.11 -26.24 19.74
CA ASN A 223 16.38 -26.22 19.03
C ASN A 223 16.57 -24.96 18.17
N THR A 224 16.35 -23.80 18.79
CA THR A 224 16.44 -22.50 18.10
C THR A 224 17.31 -21.50 18.83
N ILE A 225 18.08 -20.72 18.07
CA ILE A 225 18.79 -19.52 18.52
C ILE A 225 18.04 -18.32 17.94
N ILE A 226 17.70 -17.35 18.78
CA ILE A 226 17.13 -16.08 18.39
C ILE A 226 18.19 -15.01 18.66
N ILE A 227 18.62 -14.35 17.59
CA ILE A 227 19.54 -13.22 17.62
C ILE A 227 18.70 -11.94 17.58
N PRO A 228 18.59 -11.20 18.69
CA PRO A 228 17.76 -10.01 18.75
C PRO A 228 18.39 -8.87 17.96
N ASN A 229 17.55 -7.98 17.41
CA ASN A 229 17.98 -6.88 16.55
C ASN A 229 19.15 -6.06 17.10
N ASN A 230 19.09 -5.74 18.40
CA ASN A 230 20.07 -4.91 19.10
C ASN A 230 21.48 -5.54 19.15
N THR A 231 21.58 -6.84 18.89
CA THR A 231 22.84 -7.58 18.82
C THR A 231 23.41 -7.58 17.40
N ILE A 232 22.59 -7.32 16.38
CA ILE A 232 23.00 -7.38 14.98
C ILE A 232 23.62 -6.05 14.56
N LEU A 233 24.92 -6.08 14.25
CA LEU A 233 25.69 -4.92 13.86
C LEU A 233 26.01 -4.95 12.37
N ASP A 234 25.95 -3.79 11.72
CA ASP A 234 26.25 -3.67 10.30
C ASP A 234 27.71 -4.01 10.00
N GLY A 235 27.93 -4.85 8.99
CA GLY A 235 29.24 -5.33 8.59
C GLY A 235 29.88 -6.36 9.53
N ALA A 236 29.14 -6.86 10.54
CA ALA A 236 29.66 -7.91 11.40
C ALA A 236 29.70 -9.27 10.70
N GLU A 237 30.78 -10.02 10.96
CA GLU A 237 30.87 -11.43 10.62
C GLU A 237 30.29 -12.28 11.76
N TRP A 238 29.68 -13.42 11.43
CA TRP A 238 29.03 -14.30 12.38
C TRP A 238 29.59 -15.72 12.28
N LYS A 239 29.72 -16.38 13.43
CA LYS A 239 30.15 -17.77 13.51
C LYS A 239 29.37 -18.51 14.58
N ILE A 240 28.85 -19.68 14.25
CA ILE A 240 28.17 -20.58 15.20
C ILE A 240 28.99 -21.85 15.28
N GLU A 241 29.37 -22.24 16.49
CA GLU A 241 30.06 -23.50 16.77
C GLU A 241 29.16 -24.39 17.63
N ALA A 242 29.21 -25.69 17.38
CA ALA A 242 28.48 -26.69 18.15
C ALA A 242 29.19 -28.03 18.09
N ASN A 243 28.94 -28.86 19.08
CA ASN A 243 29.37 -30.25 19.09
C ASN A 243 28.18 -31.16 18.75
N SER A 244 28.44 -32.32 18.16
CA SER A 244 27.47 -33.40 18.09
C SER A 244 28.16 -34.73 18.40
N PRO A 245 27.44 -35.76 18.85
CA PRO A 245 28.06 -37.04 19.16
C PRO A 245 28.82 -37.59 17.96
N ASN A 246 29.91 -38.29 18.23
CA ASN A 246 30.54 -39.13 17.21
C ASN A 246 29.52 -40.18 16.76
N ILE A 247 29.24 -40.23 15.46
CA ILE A 247 28.46 -41.32 14.87
C ILE A 247 29.50 -42.22 14.22
N ASN A 248 29.66 -43.45 14.72
CA ASN A 248 30.53 -44.43 14.09
C ASN A 248 30.04 -44.67 12.65
N PHE A 249 30.81 -44.19 11.69
CA PHE A 249 30.60 -44.52 10.29
C PHE A 249 31.34 -45.81 9.98
N ASN A 250 30.62 -46.92 9.90
CA ASN A 250 31.14 -48.08 9.17
C ASN A 250 30.98 -47.77 7.68
N MET A 251 32.09 -47.61 6.97
CA MET A 251 32.07 -47.72 5.52
C MET A 251 32.01 -49.22 5.20
N GLU A 252 30.89 -49.67 4.64
CA GLU A 252 30.83 -50.95 3.92
C GLU A 252 31.60 -50.86 2.59
#